data_AF-A0A258UKW0-F1
#
_entry.id   AF-A0A258UKW0-F1
#
_cell.length_a   1.000
_cell.length_b   1.000
_cell.length_c   1.000
_cell.angle_alpha   90.00
_cell.angle_beta   90.00
_cell.angle_gamma   90.00
#
_symmetry.space_group_name_H-M   'P 1'
#
loop_
_entity.id
_entity.type
_entity.pdbx_description
1 polymer ?
#
loop_
_entity_poly.entity_id
_entity_poly.type
_entity_poly.pdbx_seq_one_letter_code
_entity_poly.pdbx_strand_id
1 'polypeptide(L)'
;LSMPKQPLESYPLENLNYVGLLSKAKSKFALIKTPDNTVHQVEVGNYLGANFGMVTAITDTEVSLKEIIQDDLSGDWVERISSLSLQE
;
A
#
# COMPACT_ATOMS: atom_id res chain seq x y z
N LEU A 1 -9.53 -19.07 11.94
CA LEU A 1 -9.64 -17.60 11.98
C LEU A 1 -9.31 -17.10 10.58
N SER A 2 -10.31 -16.94 9.71
CA SER A 2 -10.08 -16.49 8.33
C SER A 2 -9.90 -14.97 8.36
N MET A 3 -8.67 -14.47 8.55
CA MET A 3 -8.40 -13.06 8.25
C MET A 3 -8.74 -12.87 6.77
N PRO A 4 -9.74 -12.03 6.44
CA PRO A 4 -10.01 -11.73 5.04
C PRO A 4 -8.77 -11.02 4.52
N LYS A 5 -8.02 -11.70 3.63
CA LYS A 5 -6.94 -11.06 2.88
C LYS A 5 -7.51 -9.81 2.24
N GLN A 6 -6.84 -8.68 2.44
CA GLN A 6 -7.24 -7.46 1.79
C GLN A 6 -7.08 -7.66 0.28
N PRO A 7 -8.05 -7.23 -0.55
CA PRO A 7 -8.00 -7.41 -1.99
C PRO A 7 -6.74 -6.80 -2.63
N LEU A 8 -6.17 -5.80 -1.97
CA LEU A 8 -4.92 -5.13 -2.36
C LEU A 8 -3.67 -6.01 -2.21
N GLU A 9 -3.71 -7.09 -1.42
CA GLU A 9 -2.59 -8.02 -1.25
C GLU A 9 -2.40 -8.97 -2.45
N SER A 10 -3.37 -9.04 -3.37
CA SER A 10 -3.23 -9.85 -4.60
C SER A 10 -2.52 -9.12 -5.73
N TYR A 11 -2.21 -7.84 -5.55
CA TYR A 11 -1.58 -7.00 -6.59
C TYR A 11 -0.16 -6.63 -6.18
N PRO A 12 0.81 -6.63 -7.09
CA PRO A 12 2.12 -6.07 -6.79
C PRO A 12 2.00 -4.55 -6.62
N LEU A 13 2.84 -3.97 -5.76
CA LEU A 13 2.77 -2.54 -5.41
C LEU A 13 2.83 -1.63 -6.65
N GLU A 14 3.66 -1.99 -7.61
CA GLU A 14 3.82 -1.31 -8.90
C GLU A 14 2.54 -1.23 -9.76
N ASN A 15 1.59 -2.15 -9.55
CA ASN A 15 0.29 -2.12 -10.24
C ASN A 15 -0.76 -1.30 -9.48
N LEU A 16 -0.45 -0.90 -8.24
CA LEU A 16 -1.31 -0.06 -7.43
C LEU A 16 -0.98 1.40 -7.68
N ASN A 17 -1.99 2.20 -7.98
CA ASN A 17 -1.80 3.61 -8.27
C ASN A 17 -2.41 4.44 -7.15
N TYR A 18 -1.62 5.32 -6.55
CA TYR A 18 -2.15 6.30 -5.61
C TYR A 18 -2.84 7.41 -6.39
N VAL A 19 -4.15 7.58 -6.18
CA VAL A 19 -5.00 8.50 -6.96
C VAL A 19 -5.55 9.66 -6.12
N GLY A 20 -5.19 9.73 -4.83
CA GLY A 20 -5.50 10.90 -4.02
C GLY A 20 -5.71 10.60 -2.54
N LEU A 21 -5.80 11.67 -1.77
CA LEU A 21 -6.04 11.65 -0.34
C LEU A 21 -7.51 11.95 -0.05
N LEU A 22 -8.15 11.14 0.79
CA LEU A 22 -9.42 11.48 1.42
C LEU A 22 -9.20 11.79 2.90
N SER A 23 -9.34 13.06 3.27
CA SER A 23 -9.37 13.47 4.67
C SER A 23 -10.81 13.54 5.16
N LYS A 24 -11.20 12.67 6.09
CA LYS A 24 -12.54 12.66 6.67
C LYS A 24 -12.46 12.88 8.18
N ALA A 25 -12.99 14.01 8.63
CA ALA A 25 -12.93 14.47 10.02
C ALA A 25 -11.49 14.52 10.56
N LYS A 26 -11.06 13.51 11.32
CA LYS A 26 -9.71 13.40 11.92
C LYS A 26 -8.84 12.31 11.30
N SER A 27 -9.36 11.56 10.32
CA SER A 27 -8.65 10.44 9.70
C SER A 27 -8.27 10.77 8.26
N LYS A 28 -7.05 10.36 7.87
CA LYS A 28 -6.53 10.44 6.51
C LYS A 28 -6.57 9.05 5.90
N PHE A 29 -7.14 8.97 4.70
CA PHE A 29 -7.18 7.76 3.90
C PHE A 29 -6.49 8.01 2.57
N ALA A 30 -5.65 7.09 2.14
CA ALA A 30 -5.13 7.08 0.78
C ALA A 30 -6.10 6.31 -0.13
N LEU A 31 -6.31 6.84 -1.33
CA LEU A 31 -7.10 6.21 -2.38
C LEU A 31 -6.16 5.46 -3.31
N ILE A 32 -6.26 4.14 -3.30
CA ILE A 32 -5.42 3.26 -4.11
C ILE A 32 -6.29 2.63 -5.20
N LYS A 33 -5.95 2.91 -6.45
CA LYS A 33 -6.59 2.32 -7.63
C LYS A 33 -5.85 1.05 -8.03
N THR A 34 -6.58 -0.05 -8.07
CA THR A 34 -6.14 -1.35 -8.57
C THR A 34 -6.14 -1.39 -10.10
N PRO A 35 -5.40 -2.31 -10.73
CA PRO A 35 -5.43 -2.47 -12.19
C PRO A 35 -6.81 -2.88 -12.72
N ASP A 36 -7.67 -3.46 -11.88
CA ASP A 36 -9.07 -3.78 -12.17
C ASP A 36 -9.99 -2.53 -12.17
N ASN A 37 -9.43 -1.32 -12.11
CA ASN A 37 -10.15 -0.05 -11.99
C ASN A 37 -10.94 0.15 -10.67
N THR A 38 -10.77 -0.73 -9.69
CA THR A 38 -11.40 -0.58 -8.38
C THR A 38 -10.56 0.31 -7.47
N VAL A 39 -11.18 1.28 -6.78
CA VAL A 39 -10.52 2.17 -5.81
C VAL A 39 -10.78 1.68 -4.39
N HIS A 40 -9.70 1.50 -3.63
CA HIS A 40 -9.73 1.13 -2.23
C HIS A 40 -9.21 2.27 -1.35
N GLN A 41 -9.78 2.37 -0.15
CA GLN A 41 -9.36 3.33 0.87
C GLN A 41 -8.48 2.60 1.87
N VAL A 42 -7.29 3.14 2.15
CA VAL A 42 -6.36 2.59 3.15
C VAL A 42 -5.95 3.67 4.14
N GLU A 43 -5.77 3.29 5.39
CA GLU A 43 -5.25 4.15 6.46
C GLU A 43 -3.87 3.69 6.94
N VAL A 44 -3.21 4.51 7.76
CA VAL A 44 -1.94 4.14 8.40
C VAL A 44 -2.15 2.88 9.23
N GLY A 45 -1.33 1.86 8.99
CA GLY A 45 -1.45 0.54 9.60
C GLY A 45 -2.20 -0.50 8.76
N ASN A 46 -2.83 -0.12 7.63
CA ASN A 46 -3.29 -1.10 6.65
C ASN A 46 -2.15 -1.69 5.82
N TYR A 47 -2.44 -2.81 5.18
CA TYR A 47 -1.53 -3.54 4.31
C TYR A 47 -2.02 -3.48 2.87
N LEU A 48 -1.09 -3.28 1.95
CA LEU A 48 -1.35 -3.28 0.51
C LEU A 48 -0.13 -3.84 -0.23
N GLY A 49 -0.35 -4.34 -1.44
CA GLY A 49 0.71 -4.96 -2.21
C GLY A 49 0.96 -6.42 -1.80
N ALA A 50 1.51 -7.21 -2.73
CA ALA A 50 1.82 -8.62 -2.52
C ALA A 50 2.91 -8.89 -1.46
N ASN A 51 3.71 -7.87 -1.12
CA ASN A 51 4.83 -7.97 -0.17
C ASN A 51 4.47 -7.53 1.26
N PHE A 52 3.18 -7.59 1.64
CA PHE A 52 2.69 -7.13 2.95
C PHE A 52 3.11 -5.68 3.25
N GLY A 53 2.93 -4.78 2.29
CA GLY A 53 3.28 -3.37 2.41
C GLY A 53 2.43 -2.65 3.46
N MET A 54 2.96 -2.47 4.66
CA MET A 54 2.28 -1.77 5.76
C MET A 54 2.40 -0.26 5.57
N VAL A 55 1.27 0.44 5.48
CA VAL A 55 1.26 1.91 5.38
C VAL A 55 1.77 2.53 6.68
N THR A 56 2.85 3.29 6.59
CA THR A 56 3.48 3.98 7.73
C THR A 56 3.13 5.46 7.76
N ALA A 57 2.91 6.08 6.60
CA ALA A 57 2.52 7.47 6.48
C ALA A 57 1.71 7.72 5.20
N ILE A 58 0.84 8.73 5.26
CA ILE A 58 0.03 9.17 4.11
C ILE A 58 0.13 10.69 4.01
N THR A 59 0.62 11.18 2.88
CA THR A 59 0.71 12.61 2.54
C THR A 59 -0.17 12.92 1.33
N ASP A 60 -0.29 14.20 0.98
CA ASP A 60 -1.01 14.62 -0.23
C ASP A 60 -0.28 14.21 -1.52
N THR A 61 1.03 14.01 -1.48
CA THR A 61 1.86 13.67 -2.66
C THR A 61 2.24 12.20 -2.73
N GLU A 62 2.30 11.49 -1.61
CA GLU A 62 2.76 10.11 -1.57
C GLU A 62 2.20 9.31 -0.39
N VAL A 63 2.27 7.99 -0.50
CA VAL A 63 2.00 7.05 0.58
C VAL A 63 3.27 6.30 0.88
N SER A 64 3.79 6.42 2.09
CA SER A 64 4.96 5.65 2.54
C SER A 64 4.51 4.35 3.18
N LEU A 65 5.18 3.26 2.82
CA LEU A 65 4.89 1.93 3.32
C LEU A 65 6.16 1.10 3.54
N LYS A 66 6.04 0.08 4.37
CA LYS A 66 7.12 -0.86 4.69
C LYS A 66 6.74 -2.24 4.19
N GLU A 67 7.47 -2.74 3.20
CA GLU A 67 7.28 -4.06 2.60
C GLU A 67 8.24 -5.07 3.22
N ILE A 68 7.86 -6.35 3.19
CA ILE A 68 8.75 -7.46 3.51
C ILE A 68 9.05 -8.18 2.21
N ILE A 69 10.28 -8.04 1.72
CA ILE A 69 10.75 -8.70 0.50
C ILE A 69 11.81 -9.74 0.85
N GLN A 70 11.92 -10.75 0.02
CA GLN A 70 13.02 -11.71 0.11
C GLN A 70 14.20 -11.16 -0.71
N ASP A 71 15.38 -11.09 -0.10
CA ASP A 71 16.61 -10.71 -0.79
C ASP A 71 16.99 -11.80 -1.80
N ASP A 72 17.21 -11.41 -3.05
CA ASP A 72 17.47 -12.35 -4.17
C ASP A 72 18.85 -13.04 -4.03
N LEU A 73 19.80 -12.42 -3.29
CA LEU A 73 21.15 -12.94 -3.12
C LEU A 73 21.28 -13.85 -1.90
N SER A 74 20.64 -13.49 -0.78
CA SER A 74 20.78 -14.22 0.49
C SER A 74 19.58 -15.12 0.83
N GLY A 75 18.41 -14.86 0.25
CA GLY A 75 17.16 -15.54 0.61
C GLY A 75 16.58 -15.08 1.97
N ASP A 76 17.15 -14.06 2.59
CA ASP A 76 16.64 -13.51 3.85
C ASP A 76 15.44 -12.59 3.61
N TRP A 77 14.52 -12.56 4.57
CA TRP A 77 13.42 -11.60 4.57
C TRP A 77 13.91 -10.27 5.12
N VAL A 78 13.83 -9.23 4.29
CA VAL A 78 14.26 -7.87 4.64
C VAL A 78 13.10 -6.90 4.54
N GLU A 79 13.12 -5.91 5.43
CA GLU A 79 12.15 -4.82 5.40
C GLU A 79 12.62 -3.73 4.41
N ARG A 80 11.80 -3.41 3.41
CA ARG A 80 12.04 -2.35 2.45
C ARG A 80 11.08 -1.20 2.68
N ILE A 81 11.60 0.02 2.70
CA ILE A 81 10.75 1.22 2.68
C ILE A 81 10.47 1.56 1.22
N SER A 82 9.19 1.67 0.89
CA SER A 82 8.70 2.03 -0.44
C SER A 82 7.72 3.20 -0.33
N SER A 83 7.58 3.96 -1.40
CA SER A 83 6.59 5.02 -1.49
C SER A 83 5.82 4.93 -2.80
N LEU A 84 4.52 5.18 -2.72
CA LEU A 84 3.63 5.33 -3.87
C LEU A 84 3.36 6.82 -4.07
N SER A 85 3.88 7.39 -5.15
CA SER A 85 3.62 8.78 -5.53
C SER A 85 2.22 8.93 -6.14
N LEU A 86 1.63 10.11 -5.96
CA LEU A 86 0.34 10.46 -6.55
C LEU A 86 0.48 10.44 -8.08
N GLN A 87 -0.34 9.64 -8.75
CA GLN A 87 -0.48 9.74 -10.20
C GLN A 87 -1.47 10.84 -10.55
N GLU A 88 -1.01 11.79 -11.36
CA GLU A 88 -1.82 12.82 -12.01
C GLU A 88 -2.54 12.28 -13.25
#